data_AF-A0A0C9VLS1-F1
#
_entry.id   AF-A0A0C9VLS1-F1
#
_cell.length_a   1.000
_cell.length_b   1.000
_cell.length_c   1.000
_cell.angle_alpha   90.00
_cell.angle_beta   90.00
_cell.angle_gamma   90.00
#
_symmetry.space_group_name_H-M   'P 1'
#
loop_
_entity.id
_entity.type
_entity.pdbx_description
1 polymer ?
#
loop_
_entity_poly.entity_id
_entity_poly.type
_entity_poly.pdbx_seq_one_letter_code
_entity_poly.pdbx_strand_id
1 'polypeptide(L)'
;MITRTLDINEEKPHQSALHEHEVLRQALHPEFDQNSDTGETVGAKKAYFQKIRQEIMALDPINTPELIHTLDRYLEEYDSHPMDAKTMDEYIPKRLINSGLSVCTHFLRWAMDIHLSDDEFAAMKDFEDAMMRLVGLINDYFSWGKEKYLSSDWIWKFLPHPHETIQLAREGS
;
A
#
# COMPACT_ATOMS: atom_id res chain seq x y z
N MET A 1 -9.68 5.75 -2.71
CA MET A 1 -9.23 6.79 -1.76
C MET A 1 -7.77 6.57 -1.36
N ILE A 2 -7.32 5.33 -1.17
CA ILE A 2 -5.88 4.95 -1.06
C ILE A 2 -5.13 5.09 -2.41
N THR A 3 -5.81 4.86 -3.53
CA THR A 3 -5.22 4.92 -4.89
C THR A 3 -4.59 6.26 -5.30
N ARG A 4 -5.05 7.41 -4.77
CA ARG A 4 -4.45 8.73 -5.06
C ARG A 4 -3.15 9.00 -4.29
N THR A 5 -2.85 8.23 -3.24
CA THR A 5 -1.58 8.34 -2.52
C THR A 5 -0.44 7.71 -3.30
N LEU A 6 -0.75 6.66 -4.07
CA LEU A 6 0.21 5.86 -4.84
C LEU A 6 0.62 6.55 -6.15
N ASP A 7 -0.35 7.10 -6.92
CA ASP A 7 -0.10 7.77 -8.22
C ASP A 7 0.89 8.96 -8.11
N ILE A 8 1.01 9.63 -6.95
CA ILE A 8 1.88 10.82 -6.81
C ILE A 8 3.37 10.46 -6.70
N ASN A 9 3.67 9.24 -6.26
CA ASN A 9 5.05 8.80 -6.01
C ASN A 9 5.62 7.94 -7.15
N GLU A 10 4.78 7.42 -8.04
CA GLU A 10 5.21 6.55 -9.15
C GLU A 10 6.11 7.27 -10.17
N GLU A 11 6.05 8.61 -10.28
CA GLU A 11 6.87 9.40 -11.23
C GLU A 11 8.06 10.12 -10.57
N LYS A 12 8.24 10.01 -9.25
CA LYS A 12 9.25 10.76 -8.48
C LYS A 12 10.51 9.94 -8.20
N PRO A 13 11.68 10.60 -8.04
CA PRO A 13 12.86 9.94 -7.46
C PRO A 13 12.54 9.38 -6.08
N HIS A 14 13.04 8.18 -5.79
CA HIS A 14 12.77 7.44 -4.55
C HIS A 14 12.95 8.25 -3.26
N GLN A 15 13.99 9.09 -3.18
CA GLN A 15 14.24 9.97 -2.03
C GLN A 15 13.12 11.00 -1.80
N SER A 16 12.51 11.51 -2.89
CA SER A 16 11.38 12.44 -2.80
C SER A 16 10.11 11.71 -2.36
N ALA A 17 9.89 10.48 -2.85
CA ALA A 17 8.76 9.64 -2.42
C ALA A 17 8.83 9.28 -0.94
N LEU A 18 10.01 8.89 -0.43
CA LEU A 18 10.26 8.63 1.00
C LEU A 18 9.96 9.85 1.87
N HIS A 19 10.37 11.04 1.43
CA HIS A 19 10.08 12.28 2.15
C HIS A 19 8.57 12.58 2.18
N GLU A 20 7.86 12.42 1.07
CA GLU A 20 6.41 12.63 1.01
C GLU A 20 5.65 11.61 1.90
N HIS A 21 6.13 10.37 1.98
CA HIS A 21 5.60 9.38 2.93
C HIS A 21 5.85 9.77 4.37
N GLU A 22 7.03 10.26 4.72
CA GLU A 22 7.33 10.75 6.07
C GLU A 22 6.42 11.92 6.46
N VAL A 23 6.18 12.87 5.55
CA VAL A 23 5.25 13.99 5.78
C VAL A 23 3.82 13.48 6.02
N LEU A 24 3.39 12.42 5.32
CA LEU A 24 2.09 11.78 5.54
C LEU A 24 2.03 11.00 6.85
N ARG A 25 3.11 10.30 7.25
CA ARG A 25 3.21 9.61 8.54
C ARG A 25 3.06 10.59 9.69
N GLN A 26 3.68 11.75 9.61
CA GLN A 26 3.49 12.81 10.61
C GLN A 26 2.02 13.21 10.80
N ALA A 27 1.20 13.14 9.75
CA ALA A 27 -0.24 13.40 9.86
C ALA A 27 -0.97 12.43 10.78
N LEU A 28 -0.40 11.24 11.00
CA LEU A 28 -0.96 10.16 11.80
C LEU A 28 -0.67 10.31 13.30
N HIS A 29 0.27 11.19 13.68
CA HIS A 29 0.69 11.34 15.07
C HIS A 29 0.51 12.79 15.58
N PRO A 30 -0.25 13.02 16.66
CA PRO A 30 -0.57 14.38 17.14
C PRO A 30 0.63 15.25 17.47
N GLU A 31 1.76 14.67 17.86
CA GLU A 31 3.00 15.39 18.18
C GLU A 31 3.56 16.21 17.00
N PHE A 32 3.19 15.87 15.76
CA PHE A 32 3.63 16.59 14.56
C PHE A 32 2.57 17.55 14.01
N ASP A 33 1.46 17.80 14.71
CA ASP A 33 0.38 18.68 14.22
C ASP A 33 0.85 20.11 13.95
N GLN A 34 1.87 20.57 14.70
CA GLN A 34 2.46 21.90 14.53
C GLN A 34 3.57 21.93 13.47
N ASN A 35 3.92 20.78 12.87
CA ASN A 35 4.93 20.74 11.83
C ASN A 35 4.37 21.32 10.52
N SER A 36 4.94 22.46 10.10
CA SER A 36 4.57 23.21 8.90
C SER A 36 5.06 22.60 7.60
N ASP A 37 5.87 21.53 7.65
CA ASP A 37 6.30 20.82 6.45
C ASP A 37 5.09 20.18 5.73
N THR A 38 4.86 20.58 4.49
CA THR A 38 3.76 20.09 3.67
C THR A 38 4.20 19.08 2.62
N GLY A 39 5.49 18.76 2.53
CA GLY A 39 6.06 18.11 1.36
C GLY A 39 5.84 18.95 0.09
N GLU A 40 6.16 18.36 -1.06
CA GLU A 40 5.99 19.05 -2.35
C GLU A 40 4.55 18.91 -2.88
N THR A 41 3.90 17.78 -2.58
CA THR A 41 2.61 17.42 -3.19
C THR A 41 1.58 16.88 -2.21
N VAL A 42 1.98 16.51 -0.99
CA VAL A 42 1.07 15.87 -0.01
C VAL A 42 0.42 16.83 0.98
N GLY A 43 0.69 18.13 0.95
CA GLY A 43 0.21 19.08 1.98
C GLY A 43 -1.30 19.04 2.24
N ALA A 44 -2.12 19.02 1.18
CA ALA A 44 -3.57 18.89 1.31
C ALA A 44 -3.99 17.54 1.90
N LYS A 45 -3.24 16.47 1.61
CA LYS A 45 -3.46 15.13 2.16
C LYS A 45 -3.04 15.05 3.62
N LYS A 46 -1.93 15.68 4.02
CA LYS A 46 -1.50 15.78 5.42
C LYS A 46 -2.60 16.41 6.28
N ALA A 47 -3.12 17.56 5.87
CA ALA A 47 -4.22 18.22 6.57
C ALA A 47 -5.47 17.35 6.65
N TYR A 48 -5.76 16.62 5.57
CA TYR A 48 -6.89 15.70 5.52
C TYR A 48 -6.72 14.47 6.43
N PHE A 49 -5.53 13.89 6.49
CA PHE A 49 -5.20 12.78 7.37
C PHE A 49 -5.24 13.19 8.84
N GLN A 50 -4.73 14.38 9.19
CA GLN A 50 -4.86 14.95 10.53
C GLN A 50 -6.33 15.10 10.94
N LYS A 51 -7.16 15.61 10.03
CA LYS A 51 -8.61 15.74 10.27
C LYS A 51 -9.28 14.38 10.46
N ILE A 52 -9.07 13.43 9.54
CA ILE A 52 -9.66 12.08 9.68
C ILE A 52 -9.22 11.46 11.00
N ARG A 53 -7.92 11.49 11.31
CA ARG A 53 -7.35 10.94 12.55
C ARG A 53 -8.12 11.43 13.77
N GLN A 54 -8.39 12.73 13.86
CA GLN A 54 -9.18 13.32 14.95
C GLN A 54 -10.62 12.79 14.96
N GLU A 55 -11.28 12.70 13.79
CA GLU A 55 -12.66 12.22 13.67
C GLU A 55 -12.79 10.73 14.05
N ILE A 56 -11.91 9.86 13.56
CA ILE A 56 -11.96 8.42 13.86
C ILE A 56 -11.55 8.12 15.31
N MET A 57 -10.60 8.88 15.86
CA MET A 57 -10.21 8.75 17.27
C MET A 57 -11.33 9.19 18.22
N ALA A 58 -12.10 10.21 17.84
CA ALA A 58 -13.28 10.62 18.59
C ALA A 58 -14.42 9.60 18.51
N LEU A 59 -14.52 8.86 17.39
CA LEU A 59 -15.54 7.84 17.18
C LEU A 59 -15.25 6.55 17.97
N ASP A 60 -14.01 6.06 17.91
CA ASP A 60 -13.58 4.85 18.60
C ASP A 60 -12.16 5.04 19.15
N PRO A 61 -12.01 5.58 20.37
CA PRO A 61 -10.69 5.81 20.97
C PRO A 61 -9.96 4.53 21.38
N ILE A 62 -10.63 3.36 21.37
CA ILE A 62 -10.06 2.10 21.84
C ILE A 62 -9.35 1.37 20.70
N ASN A 63 -10.00 1.20 19.54
CA ASN A 63 -9.45 0.39 18.46
C ASN A 63 -8.80 1.22 17.34
N THR A 64 -9.12 2.51 17.24
CA THR A 64 -8.48 3.41 16.26
C THR A 64 -6.96 3.48 16.37
N PRO A 65 -6.32 3.48 17.57
CA PRO A 65 -4.86 3.53 17.67
C PRO A 65 -4.16 2.42 16.87
N GLU A 66 -4.68 1.18 16.89
CA GLU A 66 -4.08 0.05 16.20
C GLU A 66 -4.28 0.13 14.67
N LEU A 67 -5.42 0.68 14.24
CA LEU A 67 -5.66 1.02 12.82
C LEU A 67 -4.68 2.07 12.32
N ILE A 68 -4.44 3.13 13.11
CA ILE A 68 -3.45 4.17 12.79
C ILE A 68 -2.05 3.55 12.71
N HIS A 69 -1.69 2.70 13.66
CA HIS A 69 -0.40 2.00 13.67
C HIS A 69 -0.21 1.14 12.41
N THR A 70 -1.27 0.44 11.97
CA THR A 70 -1.25 -0.34 10.72
C THR A 70 -1.02 0.54 9.49
N LEU A 71 -1.65 1.72 9.42
CA LEU A 71 -1.43 2.67 8.32
C LEU A 71 -0.02 3.29 8.37
N ASP A 72 0.49 3.61 9.56
CA ASP A 72 1.84 4.15 9.74
C ASP A 72 2.91 3.17 9.26
N ARG A 73 2.82 1.91 9.70
CA ARG A 73 3.71 0.83 9.23
C ARG A 73 3.62 0.64 7.72
N TYR A 74 2.42 0.69 7.14
CA TYR A 74 2.28 0.60 5.69
C TYR A 74 3.02 1.73 4.95
N LEU A 75 2.87 2.98 5.39
CA LEU A 75 3.56 4.12 4.76
C LEU A 75 5.09 4.05 4.95
N GLU A 76 5.55 3.51 6.08
CA GLU A 76 6.97 3.25 6.33
C GLU A 76 7.54 2.18 5.40
N GLU A 77 6.81 1.08 5.21
CA GLU A 77 7.29 -0.06 4.44
C GLU A 77 7.09 0.10 2.92
N TYR A 78 6.17 0.96 2.48
CA TYR A 78 5.74 1.07 1.08
C TYR A 78 6.90 1.25 0.08
N ASP A 79 7.81 2.18 0.39
CA ASP A 79 9.01 2.48 -0.40
C ASP A 79 10.28 1.92 0.26
N SER A 80 10.18 1.00 1.21
CA SER A 80 11.37 0.53 1.94
C SER A 80 12.29 -0.39 1.13
N HIS A 81 11.77 -0.99 0.05
CA HIS A 81 12.52 -1.98 -0.74
C HIS A 81 12.38 -1.74 -2.25
N PRO A 82 13.49 -1.75 -3.01
CA PRO A 82 13.39 -1.76 -4.45
C PRO A 82 12.73 -3.06 -4.95
N MET A 83 11.90 -2.94 -5.99
CA MET A 83 11.22 -4.08 -6.60
C MET A 83 12.10 -4.73 -7.67
N ASP A 84 13.09 -5.51 -7.22
CA ASP A 84 14.04 -6.27 -8.03
C ASP A 84 13.75 -7.78 -8.07
N ALA A 85 12.52 -8.19 -7.74
CA ALA A 85 12.13 -9.59 -7.67
C ALA A 85 12.22 -10.27 -9.05
N LYS A 86 12.88 -11.43 -9.11
CA LYS A 86 13.06 -12.24 -10.32
C LYS A 86 12.15 -13.46 -10.35
N THR A 87 11.59 -13.83 -9.21
CA THR A 87 10.72 -15.00 -9.06
C THR A 87 9.41 -14.62 -8.37
N MET A 88 8.37 -15.45 -8.53
CA MET A 88 7.10 -15.26 -7.82
C MET A 88 7.27 -15.29 -6.31
N ASP A 89 8.18 -16.13 -5.82
CA ASP A 89 8.45 -16.28 -4.39
C ASP A 89 9.11 -15.03 -3.79
N GLU A 90 9.91 -14.30 -4.58
CA GLU A 90 10.47 -13.00 -4.21
C GLU A 90 9.45 -11.86 -4.39
N TYR A 91 8.59 -11.97 -5.40
CA TYR A 91 7.63 -10.93 -5.78
C TYR A 91 6.45 -10.83 -4.82
N ILE A 92 5.81 -11.96 -4.50
CA ILE A 92 4.58 -12.00 -3.71
C ILE A 92 4.74 -11.29 -2.36
N PRO A 93 5.77 -11.59 -1.53
CA PRO A 93 5.90 -10.95 -0.22
C PRO A 93 6.01 -9.42 -0.32
N LYS A 94 6.81 -8.92 -1.27
CA LYS A 94 6.98 -7.49 -1.53
C LYS A 94 5.69 -6.83 -2.01
N ARG A 95 4.97 -7.51 -2.90
CA ARG A 95 3.69 -7.03 -3.45
C ARG A 95 2.59 -6.95 -2.39
N LEU A 96 2.56 -7.89 -1.44
CA LEU A 96 1.60 -7.87 -0.34
C LEU A 96 1.74 -6.61 0.52
N ILE A 97 2.98 -6.24 0.87
CA ILE A 97 3.28 -5.01 1.60
C ILE A 97 2.82 -3.77 0.81
N ASN A 98 3.24 -3.68 -0.46
CA ASN A 98 2.94 -2.54 -1.33
C ASN A 98 1.44 -2.42 -1.69
N SER A 99 0.65 -3.50 -1.58
CA SER A 99 -0.77 -3.49 -1.99
C SER A 99 -1.68 -2.59 -1.16
N GLY A 100 -1.28 -2.25 0.07
CA GLY A 100 -2.14 -1.54 1.02
C GLY A 100 -3.37 -2.34 1.46
N LEU A 101 -3.44 -3.63 1.12
CA LEU A 101 -4.58 -4.48 1.48
C LEU A 101 -4.65 -4.72 2.98
N SER A 102 -3.51 -4.77 3.69
CA SER A 102 -3.48 -4.90 5.16
C SER A 102 -4.18 -3.72 5.85
N VAL A 103 -3.97 -2.51 5.35
CA VAL A 103 -4.69 -1.31 5.82
C VAL A 103 -6.17 -1.42 5.46
N CYS A 104 -6.50 -1.86 4.25
CA CYS A 104 -7.90 -2.02 3.81
C CYS A 104 -8.67 -3.03 4.66
N THR A 105 -8.09 -4.21 4.93
CA THR A 105 -8.74 -5.27 5.71
C THR A 105 -8.90 -4.86 7.16
N HIS A 106 -7.90 -4.21 7.75
CA HIS A 106 -8.01 -3.66 9.09
C HIS A 106 -9.08 -2.56 9.18
N PHE A 107 -9.08 -1.61 8.23
CA PHE A 107 -10.11 -0.59 8.17
C PHE A 107 -11.51 -1.18 8.03
N LEU A 108 -11.69 -2.24 7.23
CA LEU A 108 -12.98 -2.92 7.08
C LEU A 108 -13.44 -3.56 8.39
N ARG A 109 -12.53 -4.26 9.10
CA ARG A 109 -12.83 -4.84 10.42
C ARG A 109 -13.27 -3.76 11.40
N TRP A 110 -12.49 -2.68 11.50
CA TRP A 110 -12.80 -1.52 12.34
C TRP A 110 -14.16 -0.91 11.99
N ALA A 111 -14.43 -0.64 10.70
CA ALA A 111 -15.67 -0.03 10.25
C ALA A 111 -16.91 -0.91 10.47
N MET A 112 -16.72 -2.22 10.55
CA MET A 112 -17.78 -3.20 10.81
C MET A 112 -17.90 -3.57 12.30
N ASP A 113 -17.11 -2.95 13.18
CA ASP A 113 -17.05 -3.28 14.61
C ASP A 113 -16.67 -4.76 14.86
N ILE A 114 -15.80 -5.31 14.00
CA ILE A 114 -15.28 -6.67 14.12
C ILE A 114 -13.94 -6.63 14.83
N HIS A 115 -13.92 -7.13 16.06
CA HIS A 115 -12.72 -7.25 16.89
C HIS A 115 -12.31 -8.70 16.99
N LEU A 116 -11.09 -8.99 16.59
CA LEU A 116 -10.52 -10.34 16.65
C LEU A 116 -9.50 -10.37 17.77
N SER A 117 -9.55 -11.41 18.58
CA SER A 117 -8.42 -11.79 19.43
C SER A 117 -7.22 -12.22 18.59
N ASP A 118 -6.04 -12.25 19.20
CA ASP A 118 -4.81 -12.71 18.54
C ASP A 118 -4.97 -14.13 17.98
N ASP A 119 -5.66 -15.01 18.71
CA ASP A 119 -5.93 -16.39 18.29
C ASP A 119 -6.87 -16.45 17.08
N GLU A 120 -7.93 -15.62 17.06
CA GLU A 120 -8.86 -15.53 15.93
C GLU A 120 -8.17 -14.93 14.69
N PHE A 121 -7.33 -13.93 14.88
CA PHE A 121 -6.53 -13.35 13.80
C PHE A 121 -5.54 -14.36 13.25
N ALA A 122 -4.83 -15.09 14.11
CA ALA A 122 -3.91 -16.16 13.72
C ALA A 122 -4.62 -17.26 12.92
N ALA A 123 -5.83 -17.65 13.33
CA ALA A 123 -6.65 -18.64 12.63
C ALA A 123 -7.08 -18.19 11.22
N MET A 124 -7.19 -16.88 10.97
CA MET A 124 -7.58 -16.33 9.67
C MET A 124 -6.40 -15.89 8.80
N LYS A 125 -5.17 -15.86 9.32
CA LYS A 125 -4.01 -15.30 8.64
C LYS A 125 -3.75 -15.93 7.28
N ASP A 126 -3.85 -17.25 7.18
CA ASP A 126 -3.63 -17.98 5.93
C ASP A 126 -4.69 -17.62 4.86
N PHE A 127 -5.94 -17.42 5.30
CA PHE A 127 -7.01 -16.99 4.42
C PHE A 127 -6.81 -15.54 3.96
N GLU A 128 -6.44 -14.64 4.87
CA GLU A 128 -6.15 -13.24 4.55
C GLU A 128 -4.98 -13.14 3.57
N ASP A 129 -3.91 -13.91 3.76
CA ASP A 129 -2.76 -13.95 2.85
C ASP A 129 -3.12 -14.50 1.47
N ALA A 130 -3.91 -15.56 1.39
CA ALA A 130 -4.37 -16.11 0.12
C ALA A 130 -5.23 -15.09 -0.65
N MET A 131 -6.14 -14.41 0.05
CA MET A 131 -6.99 -13.37 -0.53
C MET A 131 -6.15 -12.18 -1.02
N MET A 132 -5.21 -11.70 -0.22
CA MET A 132 -4.35 -10.57 -0.61
C MET A 132 -3.50 -10.89 -1.83
N ARG A 133 -2.96 -12.12 -1.94
CA ARG A 133 -2.24 -12.58 -3.14
C ARG A 133 -3.12 -12.52 -4.38
N LEU A 134 -4.34 -13.05 -4.29
CA LEU A 134 -5.28 -13.07 -5.42
C LEU A 134 -5.65 -11.65 -5.86
N VAL A 135 -6.02 -10.78 -4.91
CA VAL A 135 -6.42 -9.40 -5.21
C VAL A 135 -5.26 -8.60 -5.80
N GLY A 136 -4.04 -8.75 -5.26
CA GLY A 136 -2.84 -8.12 -5.79
C GLY A 136 -2.58 -8.51 -7.25
N LEU A 137 -2.58 -9.82 -7.55
CA LEU A 137 -2.34 -10.32 -8.91
C LEU A 137 -3.46 -9.93 -9.89
N ILE A 138 -4.71 -9.90 -9.44
CA ILE A 138 -5.84 -9.41 -10.25
C ILE A 138 -5.65 -7.93 -10.58
N ASN A 139 -5.26 -7.12 -9.58
CA ASN A 139 -4.96 -5.71 -9.79
C ASN A 139 -3.84 -5.55 -10.83
N ASP A 140 -2.77 -6.34 -10.71
CA ASP A 140 -1.64 -6.29 -11.63
C ASP A 140 -2.03 -6.64 -13.07
N TYR A 141 -2.85 -7.68 -13.24
CA TYR A 141 -3.37 -8.10 -14.53
C TYR A 141 -4.20 -7.01 -15.20
N PHE A 142 -5.16 -6.43 -14.49
CA PHE A 142 -6.08 -5.44 -15.07
C PHE A 142 -5.45 -4.07 -15.28
N SER A 143 -4.49 -3.64 -14.43
CA SER A 143 -3.84 -2.33 -14.60
C SER A 143 -2.62 -2.37 -15.54
N TRP A 144 -2.20 -3.56 -15.99
CA TRP A 144 -1.08 -3.74 -16.92
C TRP A 144 -1.19 -2.88 -18.20
N GLY A 145 -2.39 -2.78 -18.76
CA GLY A 145 -2.62 -2.02 -19.99
C GLY A 145 -2.27 -0.53 -19.87
N LYS A 146 -2.43 0.05 -18.68
CA LYS A 146 -2.08 1.44 -18.35
C LYS A 146 -0.60 1.57 -18.02
N GLU A 147 -0.10 0.66 -17.19
CA GLU A 147 1.19 0.83 -16.50
C GLU A 147 2.41 0.43 -17.33
N LYS A 148 2.25 -0.41 -18.37
CA LYS A 148 3.36 -0.78 -19.27
C LYS A 148 3.99 0.38 -20.04
N TYR A 149 3.38 1.57 -19.96
CA TYR A 149 3.85 2.81 -20.58
C TYR A 149 4.41 3.82 -19.56
N LEU A 150 4.36 3.51 -18.27
CA LEU A 150 4.98 4.34 -17.25
C LEU A 150 6.49 4.20 -17.37
N SER A 151 7.19 5.34 -17.41
CA SER A 151 8.64 5.41 -17.55
C SER A 151 9.38 5.24 -16.23
N SER A 152 8.69 4.81 -15.18
CA SER A 152 9.25 4.68 -13.85
C SER A 152 10.02 3.37 -13.72
N ASP A 153 11.18 3.44 -13.07
CA ASP A 153 12.07 2.30 -12.77
C ASP A 153 11.43 1.25 -11.83
N TRP A 154 10.11 1.34 -11.57
CA TRP A 154 9.37 0.70 -10.49
C TRP A 154 8.10 0.01 -10.99
N ILE A 155 8.21 -0.85 -11.99
CA ILE A 155 7.08 -1.71 -12.36
C ILE A 155 6.97 -2.81 -11.30
N TRP A 156 6.04 -2.65 -10.35
CA TRP A 156 5.76 -3.64 -9.31
C TRP A 156 4.97 -4.84 -9.84
N LYS A 157 5.44 -5.51 -10.90
CA LYS A 157 4.67 -6.57 -11.58
C LYS A 157 5.51 -7.76 -12.02
N PHE A 158 4.90 -8.94 -11.89
CA PHE A 158 5.46 -10.19 -12.38
C PHE A 158 5.13 -10.48 -13.86
N LEU A 159 4.25 -9.70 -14.50
CA LEU A 159 3.94 -9.94 -15.92
C LEU A 159 5.23 -9.79 -16.75
N PRO A 160 5.64 -10.81 -17.50
CA PRO A 160 6.89 -10.75 -18.25
C PRO A 160 6.86 -9.56 -19.20
N HIS A 161 8.01 -8.93 -19.39
CA HIS A 161 8.19 -8.06 -20.54
C HIS A 161 7.68 -8.78 -21.80
N PRO A 162 6.94 -8.10 -22.69
CA PRO A 162 6.19 -8.73 -23.78
C PRO A 162 7.06 -9.52 -24.78
N HIS A 163 8.38 -9.51 -24.65
CA HIS A 163 9.29 -10.28 -25.47
C HIS A 163 9.39 -11.78 -25.10
N GLU A 164 9.09 -12.19 -23.86
CA GLU A 164 9.19 -13.61 -23.47
C GLU A 164 7.87 -14.38 -23.64
N THR A 165 6.72 -13.74 -23.38
CA THR A 165 5.41 -14.41 -23.49
C THR A 165 5.03 -14.74 -24.94
N ILE A 166 5.57 -14.03 -25.93
CA ILE A 166 5.27 -14.27 -27.35
C ILE A 166 6.02 -15.49 -27.91
N GLN A 167 7.13 -15.92 -27.31
CA GLN A 167 7.84 -17.13 -27.76
C GLN A 167 7.11 -18.42 -27.33
N LEU A 168 6.59 -18.48 -26.11
CA LEU A 168 5.85 -19.68 -25.64
C LEU A 168 4.52 -19.90 -26.38
N ALA A 169 3.91 -18.87 -26.94
CA ALA A 169 2.68 -18.99 -27.73
C ALA A 169 2.91 -19.35 -29.21
N ARG A 170 4.15 -19.28 -29.70
CA ARG A 170 4.49 -19.57 -31.12
C ARG A 170 5.16 -20.91 -31.34
N GLU A 171 5.66 -21.56 -30.30
CA GLU A 171 6.28 -22.89 -30.39
C GLU A 171 5.28 -24.05 -30.16
N GLY A 172 4.00 -23.73 -29.98
CA GLY A 172 2.93 -24.69 -29.70
C GLY A 172 1.75 -24.66 -30.69
N SER A 173 1.96 -24.25 -31.94
CA SER A 173 0.95 -24.33 -33.01
C SER A 173 1.44 -25.10 -34.23
#